data_AF-A0A2D0HBD2-F1
#
_entry.id   AF-A0A2D0HBD2-F1
#
_cell.length_a   1.000
_cell.length_b   1.000
_cell.length_c   1.000
_cell.angle_alpha   90.00
_cell.angle_beta   90.00
_cell.angle_gamma   90.00
#
_symmetry.space_group_name_H-M   'P 1'
#
loop_
_entity.id
_entity.type
_entity.pdbx_description
1 polymer ?
#
loop_
_entity_poly.entity_id
_entity_poly.type
_entity_poly.pdbx_seq_one_letter_code
_entity_poly.pdbx_strand_id
1 'polypeptide(L)'
;MSKVYTTQELIQILAAERQACLKGKRLKLEIKVSGNPVIDQFIRTDGLQQFTAYQDFKTAIHEYQKENRVSGIIWREVTVKGKNLHYPEIDTELIALNGDLEILKAAKNSIVEFWYEVTEGMDLYLSFNNSKQHQQIVTSDVERIVQRTEWASLCKWENSSFLEMILQLGWGKPEEAYYKRGRPRSGSEYIHAVNPGNRPIG
;
A
#
# COMPACT_ATOMS: atom_id res chain seq x y z
N MET A 1 30.05 1.29 13.12
CA MET A 1 29.06 0.37 12.51
C MET A 1 27.98 1.24 11.90
N SER A 2 27.71 1.10 10.60
CA SER A 2 26.62 1.83 9.93
C SER A 2 25.28 1.39 10.54
N LYS A 3 24.45 2.35 10.94
CA LYS A 3 23.13 2.07 11.49
C LYS A 3 22.24 1.57 10.34
N VAL A 4 21.64 0.39 10.50
CA VAL A 4 20.63 -0.10 9.53
C VAL A 4 19.30 0.54 9.89
N TYR A 5 18.66 1.16 8.90
CA TYR A 5 17.37 1.81 9.04
C TYR A 5 16.24 0.79 9.09
N THR A 6 15.28 1.04 9.97
CA THR A 6 14.03 0.29 10.05
C THR A 6 13.01 0.78 9.02
N THR A 7 12.02 -0.06 8.71
CA THR A 7 10.88 0.30 7.85
C THR A 7 10.22 1.62 8.27
N GLN A 8 10.02 1.83 9.57
CA GLN A 8 9.43 3.06 10.11
C GLN A 8 10.31 4.28 9.89
N GLU A 9 11.64 4.15 10.09
CA GLU A 9 12.58 5.24 9.83
C GLU A 9 12.61 5.60 8.33
N LEU A 10 12.57 4.62 7.42
CA LEU A 10 12.52 4.88 5.98
C LEU A 10 11.23 5.61 5.57
N ILE A 11 10.07 5.24 6.12
CA ILE A 11 8.80 5.92 5.88
C ILE A 11 8.87 7.38 6.37
N GLN A 12 9.44 7.61 7.55
CA GLN A 12 9.61 8.97 8.08
C GLN A 12 10.53 9.83 7.21
N ILE A 13 11.62 9.25 6.72
CA ILE A 13 12.55 9.92 5.80
C ILE A 13 11.85 10.30 4.50
N LEU A 14 11.09 9.38 3.89
CA LEU A 14 10.32 9.64 2.67
C LEU A 14 9.23 10.71 2.88
N ALA A 15 8.52 10.66 4.01
CA ALA A 15 7.49 11.63 4.35
C ALA A 15 8.07 13.04 4.57
N ALA A 16 9.22 13.14 5.25
CA ALA A 16 9.92 14.40 5.47
C ALA A 16 10.38 15.03 4.15
N GLU A 17 10.94 14.23 3.24
CA GLU A 17 11.38 14.69 1.93
C GLU A 17 10.20 15.15 1.07
N ARG A 18 9.11 14.36 1.04
CA ARG A 18 7.89 14.74 0.32
C ARG A 18 7.31 16.06 0.82
N GLN A 19 7.28 16.27 2.14
CA GLN A 19 6.79 17.51 2.74
C GLN A 19 7.70 18.71 2.43
N ALA A 20 9.02 18.48 2.36
CA ALA A 20 9.99 19.49 1.93
C ALA A 20 9.75 19.95 0.48
N CYS A 21 9.57 19.00 -0.44
CA CYS A 21 9.26 19.29 -1.84
C CYS A 21 7.95 20.09 -1.97
N LEU A 22 6.88 19.69 -1.26
CA LEU A 22 5.56 20.34 -1.34
C LEU A 22 5.53 21.78 -0.80
N LYS A 23 6.37 22.11 0.19
CA LYS A 23 6.39 23.45 0.80
C LYS A 23 7.18 24.49 0.00
N GLY A 24 7.79 24.11 -1.14
CA GLY A 24 8.65 24.99 -1.95
C GLY A 24 9.84 25.57 -1.18
N LYS A 25 10.07 25.11 0.05
CA LYS A 25 11.14 25.54 0.96
C LYS A 25 12.06 24.36 1.14
N ARG A 26 13.29 24.51 0.62
CA ARG A 26 14.42 23.59 0.85
C ARG A 26 14.60 23.42 2.34
N LEU A 27 14.32 22.23 2.82
CA LEU A 27 14.53 21.89 4.21
C LEU A 27 16.05 21.70 4.34
N LYS A 28 16.71 22.62 5.06
CA LYS A 28 17.94 22.29 5.77
C LYS A 28 17.52 21.24 6.79
N LEU A 29 17.45 20.00 6.36
CA LEU A 29 17.22 18.88 7.23
C LEU A 29 18.41 18.86 8.18
N GLU A 30 18.19 19.28 9.43
CA GLU A 30 18.95 18.75 10.57
C GLU A 30 18.59 17.26 10.77
N ILE A 31 18.49 16.48 9.69
CA ILE A 31 18.56 15.03 9.78
C ILE A 31 20.01 14.75 10.16
N LYS A 32 20.20 14.14 11.33
CA LYS A 32 21.49 13.55 11.69
C LYS A 32 21.94 12.65 10.54
N VAL A 33 23.05 13.05 9.91
CA VAL A 33 23.80 12.27 8.91
C VAL A 33 23.81 10.81 9.34
N SER A 34 23.26 9.97 8.46
CA SER A 34 22.90 8.58 8.70
C SER A 34 24.08 7.65 8.90
N GLY A 35 25.25 8.06 8.40
CA GLY A 35 26.41 7.19 8.26
C GLY A 35 26.28 6.21 7.09
N ASN A 36 25.23 6.31 6.27
CA ASN A 36 25.15 5.66 4.96
C ASN A 36 25.45 6.70 3.87
N PRO A 37 26.58 6.58 3.15
CA PRO A 37 27.00 7.57 2.18
C PRO A 37 26.01 7.75 1.01
N VAL A 38 25.19 6.75 0.67
CA VAL A 38 24.20 6.84 -0.41
C VAL A 38 23.04 7.74 0.03
N ILE A 39 22.43 7.46 1.18
CA ILE A 39 21.33 8.27 1.73
C ILE A 39 21.84 9.68 2.08
N ASP A 40 23.02 9.77 2.68
CA ASP A 40 23.65 11.04 3.06
C ASP A 40 24.03 11.90 1.84
N GLN A 41 24.35 11.28 0.71
CA GLN A 41 24.64 12.00 -0.53
C GLN A 41 23.38 12.68 -1.08
N PHE A 42 22.24 12.00 -1.09
CA PHE A 42 20.97 12.61 -1.52
C PHE A 42 20.47 13.70 -0.57
N ILE A 43 20.73 13.56 0.74
CA ILE A 43 20.46 14.63 1.73
C ILE A 43 21.33 15.87 1.45
N ARG A 44 22.52 15.69 0.84
CA ARG A 44 23.51 16.75 0.60
C ARG A 44 23.51 17.36 -0.79
N THR A 45 23.00 16.67 -1.82
CA THR A 45 23.07 17.16 -3.21
C THR A 45 22.07 18.27 -3.48
N ASP A 46 22.60 19.48 -3.49
CA ASP A 46 21.88 20.72 -3.70
C ASP A 46 21.72 20.98 -5.21
N GLY A 47 20.54 20.66 -5.76
CA GLY A 47 20.13 21.14 -7.08
C GLY A 47 19.95 20.07 -8.14
N LEU A 48 18.72 19.58 -8.26
CA LEU A 48 18.09 19.09 -9.49
C LEU A 48 16.57 19.23 -9.33
N GLN A 49 15.83 19.28 -10.45
CA GLN A 49 14.39 19.59 -10.49
C GLN A 49 13.60 18.81 -9.43
N GLN A 50 12.80 19.52 -8.61
CA GLN A 50 12.20 19.02 -7.37
C GLN A 50 11.45 17.68 -7.51
N PHE A 51 10.81 17.43 -8.65
CA PHE A 51 10.07 16.20 -8.89
C PHE A 51 10.97 15.01 -9.26
N THR A 52 11.99 15.25 -10.09
CA THR A 52 13.01 14.26 -10.45
C THR A 52 13.81 13.86 -9.21
N ALA A 53 14.18 14.85 -8.38
CA ALA A 53 14.90 14.61 -7.13
C ALA A 53 14.16 13.67 -6.17
N TYR A 54 12.83 13.81 -6.02
CA TYR A 54 12.05 12.92 -5.16
C TYR A 54 11.93 11.49 -5.72
N GLN A 55 11.79 11.33 -7.04
CA GLN A 55 11.75 9.99 -7.65
C GLN A 55 13.11 9.28 -7.58
N ASP A 56 14.20 10.01 -7.79
CA ASP A 56 15.55 9.49 -7.63
C ASP A 56 15.81 9.11 -6.16
N PHE A 57 15.37 9.94 -5.21
CA PHE A 57 15.43 9.65 -3.79
C PHE A 57 14.65 8.39 -3.41
N LYS A 58 13.41 8.26 -3.89
CA LYS A 58 12.58 7.07 -3.67
C LYS A 58 13.25 5.81 -4.23
N THR A 59 13.88 5.92 -5.40
CA THR A 59 14.64 4.82 -6.02
C THR A 59 15.84 4.42 -5.15
N ALA A 60 16.59 5.38 -4.62
CA ALA A 60 17.71 5.11 -3.72
C ALA A 60 17.26 4.41 -2.41
N ILE A 61 16.10 4.79 -1.85
CA ILE A 61 15.52 4.10 -0.69
C ILE A 61 15.13 2.66 -1.04
N HIS A 62 14.58 2.43 -2.24
CA HIS A 62 14.22 1.07 -2.70
C HIS A 62 15.45 0.19 -2.92
N GLU A 63 16.55 0.76 -3.42
CA GLU A 63 17.84 0.06 -3.51
C GLU A 63 18.37 -0.29 -2.12
N TYR A 64 18.34 0.68 -1.20
CA TYR A 64 18.71 0.47 0.20
C TYR A 64 17.91 -0.67 0.86
N GLN A 65 16.59 -0.73 0.62
CA GLN A 65 15.73 -1.81 1.12
C GLN A 65 16.22 -3.18 0.63
N LYS A 66 16.61 -3.30 -0.64
CA LYS A 66 17.10 -4.57 -1.22
C LYS A 66 18.45 -4.96 -0.65
N GLU A 67 19.39 -4.02 -0.58
CA GLU A 67 20.75 -4.26 -0.09
C GLU A 67 20.76 -4.69 1.39
N ASN A 68 19.95 -4.01 2.21
CA ASN A 68 19.91 -4.23 3.66
C ASN A 68 18.79 -5.18 4.10
N ARG A 69 18.03 -5.73 3.15
CA ARG A 69 16.87 -6.64 3.39
C ARG A 69 15.83 -6.04 4.35
N VAL A 70 15.58 -4.74 4.22
CA VAL A 70 14.59 -4.04 5.04
C VAL A 70 13.20 -4.26 4.45
N SER A 71 12.36 -4.98 5.19
CA SER A 71 10.98 -5.29 4.80
C SER A 71 10.16 -4.03 4.53
N GLY A 72 9.31 -4.09 3.50
CA GLY A 72 8.31 -3.06 3.22
C GLY A 72 7.02 -3.23 4.02
N ILE A 73 6.90 -4.27 4.84
CA ILE A 73 5.69 -4.60 5.58
C ILE A 73 5.47 -3.64 6.74
N ILE A 74 4.27 -3.12 6.80
CA ILE A 74 3.68 -2.51 7.97
C ILE A 74 2.54 -3.40 8.47
N TRP A 75 2.41 -3.48 9.78
CA TRP A 75 1.29 -4.19 10.39
C TRP A 75 0.18 -3.21 10.67
N ARG A 76 -1.01 -3.51 10.15
CA ARG A 76 -2.20 -2.68 10.33
C ARG A 76 -3.23 -3.39 11.17
N GLU A 77 -4.01 -2.60 11.90
CA GLU A 77 -5.20 -3.05 12.60
C GLU A 77 -6.41 -2.35 11.98
N VAL A 78 -7.44 -3.12 11.65
CA VAL A 78 -8.72 -2.59 11.18
C VAL A 78 -9.85 -3.11 12.07
N THR A 79 -10.69 -2.19 12.51
CA THR A 79 -11.92 -2.49 13.27
C THR A 79 -13.14 -2.17 12.42
N VAL A 80 -14.02 -3.15 12.22
CA VAL A 80 -15.30 -3.01 11.50
C VAL A 80 -16.37 -3.78 12.25
N LYS A 81 -17.52 -3.16 12.53
CA LYS A 81 -18.66 -3.81 13.22
C LYS A 81 -18.26 -4.53 14.53
N GLY A 82 -17.29 -3.97 15.27
CA GLY A 82 -16.78 -4.53 16.52
C GLY A 82 -15.80 -5.70 16.38
N LYS A 83 -15.43 -6.08 15.16
CA LYS A 83 -14.42 -7.12 14.87
C LYS A 83 -13.11 -6.46 14.48
N ASN A 84 -12.00 -7.00 14.99
CA ASN A 84 -10.65 -6.51 14.71
C ASN A 84 -9.87 -7.53 13.90
N LEU A 85 -9.13 -7.06 12.90
CA LEU A 85 -8.14 -7.83 12.18
C LEU A 85 -6.80 -7.12 12.24
N HIS A 86 -5.77 -7.87 12.62
CA HIS A 86 -4.37 -7.46 12.50
C HIS A 86 -3.76 -8.16 11.29
N TYR A 87 -3.29 -7.39 10.30
CA TYR A 87 -2.82 -7.95 9.03
C TYR A 87 -1.60 -7.21 8.48
N PRO A 88 -0.73 -7.88 7.71
CA PRO A 88 0.39 -7.26 7.04
C PRO A 88 -0.05 -6.55 5.75
N GLU A 89 0.49 -5.37 5.51
CA GLU A 89 0.31 -4.61 4.27
C GLU A 89 1.65 -3.97 3.88
N ILE A 90 1.88 -3.69 2.59
CA ILE A 90 3.07 -2.94 2.15
C ILE A 90 2.77 -1.46 2.22
N ASP A 91 3.68 -0.68 2.81
CA ASP A 91 3.55 0.77 2.80
C ASP A 91 3.61 1.31 1.36
N THR A 92 2.74 2.25 1.03
CA THR A 92 2.61 2.81 -0.33
C THR A 92 3.89 3.50 -0.85
N GLU A 93 4.80 3.88 0.03
CA GLU A 93 6.06 4.53 -0.32
C GLU A 93 7.24 3.53 -0.41
N LEU A 94 7.07 2.29 0.05
CA LEU A 94 8.08 1.23 0.04
C LEU A 94 7.80 0.16 -1.02
N ILE A 95 8.76 -0.76 -1.19
CA ILE A 95 8.61 -1.93 -2.06
C ILE A 95 8.49 -3.24 -1.26
N ALA A 96 7.82 -4.23 -1.84
CA ALA A 96 7.81 -5.58 -1.31
C ALA A 96 9.10 -6.32 -1.66
N LEU A 97 9.76 -6.90 -0.66
CA LEU A 97 10.82 -7.88 -0.89
C LEU A 97 10.22 -9.28 -1.10
N ASN A 98 11.00 -10.22 -1.66
CA ASN A 98 10.52 -11.58 -1.90
C ASN A 98 10.00 -12.27 -0.62
N GLY A 99 10.65 -12.04 0.52
CA GLY A 99 10.17 -12.55 1.81
C GLY A 99 8.86 -11.92 2.26
N ASP A 100 8.62 -10.66 1.90
CA ASP A 100 7.39 -9.95 2.23
C ASP A 100 6.20 -10.52 1.45
N LEU A 101 6.40 -10.89 0.18
CA LEU A 101 5.36 -11.51 -0.65
C LEU A 101 4.84 -12.81 -0.05
N GLU A 102 5.71 -13.63 0.53
CA GLU A 102 5.30 -14.88 1.17
C GLU A 102 4.47 -14.62 2.44
N ILE A 103 4.79 -13.57 3.20
CA ILE A 103 3.98 -13.14 4.35
C ILE A 103 2.60 -12.67 3.89
N LEU A 104 2.51 -11.87 2.83
CA LEU A 104 1.25 -11.40 2.27
C LEU A 104 0.38 -12.54 1.74
N LYS A 105 0.99 -13.51 1.04
CA LYS A 105 0.30 -14.72 0.56
C LYS A 105 -0.25 -15.54 1.72
N ALA A 106 0.52 -15.71 2.79
CA ALA A 106 0.08 -16.43 3.98
C ALA A 106 -1.09 -15.74 4.69
N ALA A 107 -1.10 -14.40 4.73
CA ALA A 107 -2.16 -13.62 5.37
C ALA A 107 -3.45 -13.53 4.53
N LYS A 108 -3.38 -13.76 3.21
CA LYS A 108 -4.50 -13.59 2.27
C LYS A 108 -5.81 -14.21 2.76
N ASN A 109 -5.79 -15.47 3.20
CA ASN A 109 -7.02 -16.17 3.59
C ASN A 109 -7.68 -15.50 4.81
N SER A 110 -6.90 -15.14 5.84
CA SER A 110 -7.43 -14.44 7.00
C SER A 110 -8.06 -13.08 6.65
N ILE A 111 -7.46 -12.36 5.69
CA ILE A 111 -7.99 -11.08 5.20
C ILE A 111 -9.32 -11.27 4.47
N VAL A 112 -9.39 -12.27 3.59
CA VAL A 112 -10.59 -12.56 2.80
C VAL A 112 -11.73 -13.06 3.69
N GLU A 113 -11.45 -13.95 4.65
CA GLU A 113 -12.42 -14.45 5.62
C GLU A 113 -12.99 -13.32 6.47
N PHE A 114 -12.12 -12.44 7.01
CA PHE A 114 -12.55 -11.26 7.74
C PHE A 114 -13.42 -10.34 6.87
N TRP A 115 -13.04 -10.12 5.61
CA TRP A 115 -13.83 -9.29 4.71
C TRP A 115 -15.24 -9.87 4.53
N TYR A 116 -15.37 -11.16 4.21
CA TYR A 116 -16.69 -11.80 4.10
C TYR A 116 -17.52 -11.66 5.37
N GLU A 117 -16.90 -11.86 6.53
CA GLU A 117 -17.55 -11.77 7.82
C GLU A 117 -18.09 -10.37 8.13
N VAL A 118 -17.35 -9.31 7.78
CA VAL A 118 -17.77 -7.93 8.06
C VAL A 118 -18.65 -7.34 6.94
N THR A 119 -18.65 -7.93 5.75
CA THR A 119 -19.45 -7.48 4.59
C THR A 119 -20.69 -8.31 4.33
N GLU A 120 -21.06 -9.21 5.24
CA GLU A 120 -22.31 -9.95 5.13
C GLU A 120 -23.52 -8.99 4.97
N GLY A 121 -24.33 -9.25 3.95
CA GLY A 121 -25.52 -8.45 3.61
C GLY A 121 -25.24 -7.10 2.95
N MET A 122 -24.00 -6.80 2.54
CA MET A 122 -23.65 -5.56 1.80
C MET A 122 -23.78 -5.75 0.29
N ASP A 123 -24.00 -4.65 -0.44
CA ASP A 123 -23.98 -4.65 -1.90
C ASP A 123 -22.53 -4.63 -2.39
N LEU A 124 -22.21 -5.53 -3.33
CA LEU A 124 -20.85 -5.74 -3.82
C LEU A 124 -20.64 -5.15 -5.21
N TYR A 125 -19.51 -4.48 -5.41
CA TYR A 125 -19.14 -3.85 -6.67
C TYR A 125 -17.69 -4.11 -7.04
N LEU A 126 -17.44 -4.52 -8.28
CA LEU A 126 -16.11 -4.61 -8.88
C LEU A 126 -15.73 -3.27 -9.51
N SER A 127 -14.56 -2.76 -9.15
CA SER A 127 -13.97 -1.56 -9.72
C SER A 127 -13.28 -1.87 -11.06
N PHE A 128 -13.63 -1.15 -12.11
CA PHE A 128 -13.01 -1.27 -13.44
C PHE A 128 -12.75 0.12 -14.06
N ASN A 129 -12.08 0.14 -15.22
CA ASN A 129 -11.72 1.38 -15.93
C ASN A 129 -11.01 2.42 -15.03
N ASN A 130 -9.90 2.01 -14.40
CA ASN A 130 -9.15 2.85 -13.46
C ASN A 130 -9.94 3.32 -12.22
N SER A 131 -10.82 2.45 -11.70
CA SER A 131 -11.64 2.71 -10.51
C SER A 131 -12.61 3.89 -10.71
N LYS A 132 -12.89 4.24 -11.98
CA LYS A 132 -13.86 5.28 -12.34
C LYS A 132 -15.27 4.71 -12.48
N GLN A 133 -15.39 3.39 -12.61
CA GLN A 133 -16.65 2.71 -12.84
C GLN A 133 -16.73 1.48 -11.96
N HIS A 134 -17.95 1.21 -11.48
CA HIS A 134 -18.25 0.13 -10.56
C HIS A 134 -19.36 -0.72 -11.16
N GLN A 135 -19.13 -2.03 -11.24
CA GLN A 135 -20.09 -3.00 -11.72
C GLN A 135 -20.56 -3.82 -10.53
N GLN A 136 -21.87 -3.93 -10.33
CA GLN A 136 -22.40 -4.79 -9.27
C GLN A 136 -22.04 -6.25 -9.55
N ILE A 137 -21.59 -6.96 -8.52
CA ILE A 137 -21.19 -8.37 -8.59
C ILE A 137 -21.86 -9.17 -7.48
N VAL A 138 -21.74 -10.49 -7.56
CA VAL A 138 -22.19 -11.40 -6.51
C VAL A 138 -20.99 -12.08 -5.83
N THR A 139 -21.23 -12.72 -4.68
CA THR A 139 -20.20 -13.41 -3.90
C THR A 139 -19.41 -14.43 -4.72
N SER A 140 -20.06 -15.17 -5.63
CA SER A 140 -19.38 -16.15 -6.49
C SER A 140 -18.39 -15.52 -7.49
N ASP A 141 -18.58 -14.25 -7.85
CA ASP A 141 -17.58 -13.50 -8.63
C ASP A 141 -16.37 -13.16 -7.76
N VAL A 142 -16.58 -12.78 -6.50
CA VAL A 142 -15.50 -12.53 -5.53
C VAL A 142 -14.65 -13.78 -5.36
N GLU A 143 -15.27 -14.95 -5.14
CA GLU A 143 -14.57 -16.23 -4.99
C GLU A 143 -13.68 -16.56 -6.19
N ARG A 144 -14.18 -16.32 -7.41
CA ARG A 144 -13.40 -16.51 -8.64
C ARG A 144 -12.17 -15.60 -8.69
N ILE A 145 -12.30 -14.37 -8.23
CA ILE A 145 -11.19 -13.40 -8.16
C ILE A 145 -10.18 -13.80 -7.09
N VAL A 146 -10.66 -14.23 -5.93
CA VAL A 146 -9.82 -14.73 -4.84
C VAL A 146 -8.97 -15.91 -5.33
N GLN A 147 -9.52 -16.85 -6.11
CA GLN A 147 -8.76 -18.02 -6.58
C GLN A 147 -7.59 -17.67 -7.51
N ARG A 148 -7.68 -16.59 -8.30
CA ARG A 148 -6.65 -16.20 -9.29
C ARG A 148 -5.64 -15.16 -8.78
N THR A 149 -5.78 -14.69 -7.55
CA THR A 149 -4.93 -13.66 -6.93
C THR A 149 -4.01 -14.27 -5.88
N GLU A 150 -2.93 -13.58 -5.54
CA GLU A 150 -1.86 -14.10 -4.69
C GLU A 150 -1.87 -13.47 -3.29
N TRP A 151 -2.26 -12.21 -3.17
CA TRP A 151 -2.29 -11.48 -1.91
C TRP A 151 -3.54 -10.61 -1.80
N ALA A 152 -3.87 -10.20 -0.57
CA ALA A 152 -5.02 -9.34 -0.29
C ALA A 152 -4.61 -8.16 0.61
N SER A 153 -5.32 -7.04 0.48
CA SER A 153 -5.28 -5.91 1.40
C SER A 153 -6.68 -5.33 1.60
N LEU A 154 -6.83 -4.51 2.63
CA LEU A 154 -8.09 -3.92 3.04
C LEU A 154 -7.99 -2.39 3.11
N CYS A 155 -9.04 -1.72 2.66
CA CYS A 155 -9.24 -0.29 2.90
C CYS A 155 -10.66 -0.06 3.42
N LYS A 156 -10.78 0.74 4.47
CA LYS A 156 -12.06 1.07 5.09
C LYS A 156 -12.37 2.54 4.90
N TRP A 157 -13.58 2.83 4.45
CA TRP A 157 -14.17 4.16 4.48
C TRP A 157 -15.42 4.12 5.33
N GLU A 158 -15.43 4.88 6.43
CA GLU A 158 -16.53 4.87 7.38
C GLU A 158 -16.85 6.29 7.84
N ASN A 159 -18.14 6.61 7.87
CA ASN A 159 -18.70 7.77 8.53
C ASN A 159 -20.02 7.38 9.24
N SER A 160 -20.71 8.35 9.84
CA SER A 160 -21.91 8.10 10.66
C SER A 160 -23.06 7.36 9.96
N SER A 161 -23.12 7.38 8.62
CA SER A 161 -24.22 6.78 7.85
C SER A 161 -23.75 5.89 6.70
N PHE A 162 -22.44 5.73 6.52
CA PHE A 162 -21.86 5.04 5.39
C PHE A 162 -20.68 4.19 5.83
N LEU A 163 -20.69 2.94 5.38
CA LEU A 163 -19.58 2.03 5.51
C LEU A 163 -19.30 1.45 4.12
N GLU A 164 -18.06 1.59 3.69
CA GLU A 164 -17.49 0.96 2.52
C GLU A 164 -16.24 0.20 2.93
N MET A 165 -16.24 -1.09 2.60
CA MET A 165 -15.10 -1.97 2.80
C MET A 165 -14.55 -2.41 1.45
N ILE A 166 -13.32 -2.00 1.16
CA ILE A 166 -12.65 -2.32 -0.10
C ILE A 166 -11.69 -3.48 0.15
N LEU A 167 -11.90 -4.57 -0.59
CA LEU A 167 -10.99 -5.69 -0.69
C LEU A 167 -10.14 -5.52 -1.95
N GLN A 168 -8.85 -5.32 -1.76
CA GLN A 168 -7.88 -5.32 -2.84
C GLN A 168 -7.31 -6.74 -2.98
N LEU A 169 -7.46 -7.33 -4.15
CA LEU A 169 -6.92 -8.65 -4.48
C LEU A 169 -5.88 -8.50 -5.58
N GLY A 170 -4.63 -8.86 -5.29
CA GLY A 170 -3.50 -8.59 -6.19
C GLY A 170 -2.67 -9.82 -6.55
N TRP A 171 -1.91 -9.67 -7.62
CA TRP A 171 -0.93 -10.65 -8.10
C TRP A 171 0.37 -9.93 -8.46
N GLY A 172 1.50 -10.63 -8.40
CA GLY A 172 2.81 -10.05 -8.60
C GLY A 172 3.15 -9.04 -7.50
N LYS A 173 3.86 -7.96 -7.85
CA LYS A 173 4.37 -7.01 -6.87
C LYS A 173 3.33 -5.96 -6.44
N PRO A 174 3.08 -5.77 -5.13
CA PRO A 174 2.17 -4.76 -4.60
C PRO A 174 2.44 -3.33 -5.08
N GLU A 175 3.70 -2.90 -5.10
CA GLU A 175 4.08 -1.54 -5.52
C GLU A 175 3.79 -1.27 -7.02
N GLU A 176 3.88 -2.31 -7.86
CA GLU A 176 3.59 -2.22 -9.30
C GLU A 176 2.08 -2.32 -9.56
N ALA A 177 1.36 -3.04 -8.70
CA ALA A 177 -0.08 -3.24 -8.77
C ALA A 177 -0.87 -1.98 -8.44
N TYR A 178 -0.39 -1.16 -7.50
CA TYR A 178 -1.06 0.10 -7.10
C TYR A 178 -1.23 1.07 -8.28
N TYR A 179 -0.18 1.25 -9.08
CA TYR A 179 -0.22 2.13 -10.26
C TYR A 179 -0.59 1.42 -11.57
N LYS A 180 -0.95 0.13 -11.52
CA LYS A 180 -1.27 -0.72 -12.68
C LYS A 180 -0.17 -0.74 -13.76
N ARG A 181 1.07 -0.39 -13.41
CA ARG A 181 2.22 -0.26 -14.32
C ARG A 181 2.87 -1.61 -14.65
N GLY A 182 2.64 -2.62 -13.82
CA GLY A 182 3.23 -3.96 -13.99
C GLY A 182 2.41 -4.92 -14.84
N ARG A 183 1.29 -4.50 -15.45
CA ARG A 183 0.43 -5.42 -16.22
C ARG A 183 1.18 -6.01 -17.42
N PRO A 184 1.04 -7.32 -17.71
CA PRO A 184 0.18 -8.29 -17.03
C PRO A 184 0.82 -8.99 -15.81
N ARG A 185 2.11 -8.77 -15.54
CA ARG A 185 2.88 -9.49 -14.52
C ARG A 185 2.53 -9.13 -13.07
N SER A 186 2.09 -7.89 -12.84
CA SER A 186 1.63 -7.39 -11.54
C SER A 186 0.34 -6.59 -11.72
N GLY A 187 -0.60 -6.75 -10.81
CA GLY A 187 -1.89 -6.05 -10.86
C GLY A 187 -2.76 -6.28 -9.63
N SER A 188 -3.86 -5.55 -9.58
CA SER A 188 -4.87 -5.69 -8.53
C SER A 188 -6.28 -5.44 -9.07
N GLU A 189 -7.22 -6.10 -8.43
CA GLU A 189 -8.67 -5.91 -8.54
C GLU A 189 -9.19 -5.38 -7.21
N TYR A 190 -10.20 -4.51 -7.29
CA TYR A 190 -10.77 -3.82 -6.13
C TYR A 190 -12.24 -4.16 -6.06
N ILE A 191 -12.66 -4.71 -4.94
CA ILE A 191 -14.04 -5.10 -4.67
C ILE A 191 -14.54 -4.24 -3.52
N HIS A 192 -15.61 -3.52 -3.76
CA HIS A 192 -16.22 -2.59 -2.82
C HIS A 192 -17.47 -3.23 -2.25
N ALA A 193 -17.56 -3.32 -0.92
CA ALA A 193 -18.78 -3.69 -0.21
C ALA A 193 -19.35 -2.45 0.47
N VAL A 194 -20.58 -2.08 0.15
CA VAL A 194 -21.27 -0.91 0.70
C VAL A 194 -22.60 -1.30 1.34
N ASN A 195 -23.08 -0.51 2.32
CA ASN A 195 -24.40 -0.76 2.90
C ASN A 195 -25.48 -0.85 1.80
N PRO A 196 -26.50 -1.72 1.95
CA PRO A 196 -27.55 -1.90 0.94
C PRO A 196 -28.15 -0.58 0.43
N GLY A 197 -28.25 -0.46 -0.88
CA GLY A 197 -28.78 0.73 -1.55
C GLY A 197 -27.78 1.88 -1.75
N ASN A 198 -26.56 1.78 -1.20
CA ASN A 198 -25.51 2.75 -1.44
C ASN A 198 -24.67 2.41 -2.68
N ARG A 199 -23.79 3.34 -3.08
CA ARG A 199 -22.79 3.13 -4.12
C ARG A 199 -21.38 3.38 -3.59
N PRO A 200 -20.35 2.72 -4.16
CA PRO A 200 -18.95 3.00 -3.86
C PRO A 200 -18.61 4.49 -4.05
N ILE A 201 -17.77 5.03 -3.17
CA ILE A 201 -17.21 6.38 -3.30
C ILE A 201 -15.69 6.36 -3.53
N GLY A 202 -15.05 5.23 -3.30
CA GLY A 202 -13.61 5.00 -3.53
C GLY A 202 -13.23 4.53 -4.92
#